data_AF-A0A832A7D0-F1
#
_entry.id   AF-A0A832A7D0-F1
#
_cell.length_a   1.000
_cell.length_b   1.000
_cell.length_c   1.000
_cell.angle_alpha   90.00
_cell.angle_beta   90.00
_cell.angle_gamma   90.00
#
_symmetry.space_group_name_H-M   'P 1'
#
loop_
_entity.id
_entity.type
_entity.pdbx_description
1 polymer ?
#
loop_
_entity_poly.entity_id
_entity_poly.type
_entity_poly.pdbx_seq_one_letter_code
_entity_poly.pdbx_strand_id
1 'polypeptide(L)'
;MTNIKKRHPALVIIFSIITLGIYSIYWFVKTKEEIKSLGAIIPTAWFIIVPIGNMYLLFKYCEGFSDYVKKDKMGVIWFLLAVTIWPVFPVIVQTELNKIAS
;
A
#
# COMPACT_ATOMS: atom_id res chain seq x y z
N MET A 1 -0.06 6.82 -18.35
CA MET A 1 -1.45 6.51 -17.97
C MET A 1 -1.45 6.03 -16.53
N THR A 2 -1.98 6.82 -15.59
CA THR A 2 -2.15 6.45 -14.19
C THR A 2 -3.28 5.42 -14.10
N ASN A 3 -2.94 4.13 -14.08
CA ASN A 3 -3.96 3.07 -14.05
C ASN A 3 -4.21 2.64 -12.60
N ILE A 4 -4.81 3.54 -11.80
CA ILE A 4 -5.26 3.21 -10.45
C ILE A 4 -6.55 2.42 -10.57
N LYS A 5 -6.58 1.20 -10.05
CA LYS A 5 -7.77 0.33 -10.17
C LYS A 5 -8.65 0.45 -8.95
N LYS A 6 -9.95 0.63 -9.17
CA LYS A 6 -10.97 0.44 -8.13
C LYS A 6 -10.99 -1.02 -7.68
N ARG A 7 -10.88 -1.24 -6.38
CA ARG A 7 -11.05 -2.57 -5.76
C ARG A 7 -11.90 -2.43 -4.51
N HIS A 8 -12.77 -3.41 -4.23
CA HIS A 8 -13.56 -3.39 -3.01
C HIS A 8 -12.66 -3.61 -1.78
N PRO A 9 -12.61 -2.72 -0.78
CA PRO A 9 -11.70 -2.84 0.36
C PRO A 9 -11.89 -4.13 1.16
N ALA A 10 -13.15 -4.58 1.34
CA ALA A 10 -13.40 -5.85 2.03
C ALA A 10 -12.87 -7.07 1.27
N LEU A 11 -12.86 -7.04 -0.08
CA LEU A 11 -12.32 -8.13 -0.88
C LEU A 11 -10.80 -8.21 -0.75
N VAL A 12 -10.12 -7.09 -0.47
CA VAL A 12 -8.69 -7.10 -0.17
C VAL A 12 -8.41 -7.96 1.04
N ILE A 13 -9.18 -7.79 2.12
CA ILE A 13 -9.01 -8.57 3.35
C ILE A 13 -9.46 -10.02 3.18
N ILE A 14 -10.63 -10.24 2.57
CA ILE A 14 -11.17 -11.60 2.35
C ILE A 14 -10.20 -12.44 1.52
N PHE A 15 -9.70 -11.93 0.40
CA PHE A 15 -8.74 -12.67 -0.43
C PHE A 15 -7.38 -12.82 0.24
N SER A 16 -6.94 -11.84 1.04
CA SER A 16 -5.73 -11.98 1.84
C SER A 16 -5.83 -13.15 2.81
N ILE A 17 -6.97 -13.36 3.45
CA ILE A 17 -7.21 -14.49 4.36
C ILE A 17 -7.29 -15.81 3.58
N ILE A 18 -8.11 -15.87 2.53
CA ILE A 18 -8.33 -17.10 1.73
C ILE A 18 -7.03 -17.60 1.10
N THR A 19 -6.17 -16.67 0.68
CA THR A 19 -4.89 -17.01 0.03
C THR A 19 -3.69 -17.05 0.99
N LEU A 20 -3.94 -17.03 2.31
CA LEU A 20 -2.88 -17.07 3.35
C LEU A 20 -1.80 -15.99 3.15
N GLY A 21 -2.22 -14.77 2.83
CA GLY A 21 -1.35 -13.59 2.69
C GLY A 21 -0.73 -13.41 1.31
N ILE A 22 -0.84 -14.39 0.40
CA ILE A 22 -0.31 -14.26 -0.97
C ILE A 22 -0.99 -13.10 -1.71
N TYR A 23 -2.31 -12.96 -1.57
CA TYR A 23 -3.03 -11.84 -2.16
C TYR A 23 -2.61 -10.50 -1.53
N SER A 24 -2.26 -10.44 -0.24
CA SER A 24 -1.73 -9.21 0.39
C SER A 24 -0.47 -8.74 -0.32
N ILE A 25 0.45 -9.66 -0.65
CA ILE A 25 1.68 -9.35 -1.36
C ILE A 25 1.37 -8.85 -2.77
N TYR A 26 0.50 -9.55 -3.51
CA TYR A 26 0.06 -9.11 -4.84
C TYR A 26 -0.55 -7.70 -4.81
N TRP A 27 -1.47 -7.47 -3.86
CA TRP A 27 -2.12 -6.18 -3.67
C TRP A 27 -1.10 -5.08 -3.37
N PHE A 28 -0.19 -5.33 -2.43
CA PHE A 28 0.85 -4.39 -2.04
C PHE A 28 1.75 -3.99 -3.22
N VAL A 29 2.16 -4.96 -4.05
CA VAL A 29 2.96 -4.67 -5.25
C VAL A 29 2.17 -3.84 -6.27
N LYS A 30 0.87 -4.11 -6.45
CA LYS A 30 0.02 -3.35 -7.37
C LYS A 30 -0.22 -1.92 -6.90
N THR A 31 -0.63 -1.73 -5.65
CA THR A 31 -0.87 -0.39 -5.11
C THR A 31 0.43 0.41 -5.00
N LYS A 32 1.57 -0.24 -4.79
CA LYS A 32 2.89 0.40 -4.85
C LYS A 32 3.16 1.03 -6.21
N GLU A 33 2.89 0.31 -7.30
CA GLU A 33 3.03 0.87 -8.66
C GLU A 33 2.00 1.98 -8.94
N GLU A 34 0.79 1.87 -8.40
CA GLU A 34 -0.24 2.92 -8.49
C GLU A 34 0.22 4.20 -7.78
N ILE A 35 0.72 4.11 -6.55
CA ILE A 35 1.25 5.26 -5.79
C ILE A 35 2.51 5.81 -6.47
N LYS A 36 3.39 4.96 -7.00
CA LYS A 36 4.55 5.39 -7.80
C LYS A 36 4.11 6.15 -9.06
N SER A 37 3.01 5.76 -9.70
CA SER A 37 2.46 6.46 -10.86
C SER A 37 1.97 7.88 -10.55
N LEU A 38 1.71 8.19 -9.27
CA LEU A 38 1.37 9.54 -8.80
C LEU A 38 2.60 10.42 -8.53
N GLY A 39 3.82 9.89 -8.64
CA GLY A 39 5.07 10.62 -8.42
C GLY A 39 5.89 10.15 -7.21
N ALA A 40 5.38 9.19 -6.43
CA ALA A 40 6.11 8.69 -5.28
C ALA A 40 7.36 7.89 -5.67
N ILE A 41 8.45 8.08 -4.93
CA ILE A 41 9.69 7.32 -5.10
C ILE A 41 9.69 6.15 -4.14
N ILE A 42 9.22 4.99 -4.63
CA ILE A 42 9.16 3.74 -3.87
C ILE A 42 10.08 2.71 -4.51
N PRO A 43 10.95 2.02 -3.73
CA PRO A 43 11.88 1.01 -4.25
C PRO A 43 11.17 -0.20 -4.89
N THR A 44 11.97 -1.12 -5.42
CA THR A 44 11.47 -2.31 -6.11
C THR A 44 10.84 -3.30 -5.13
N ALA A 45 9.89 -4.11 -5.61
CA ALA A 45 9.21 -5.11 -4.80
C ALA A 45 10.13 -6.26 -4.32
N TRP A 46 11.31 -6.43 -4.90
CA TRP A 46 12.29 -7.46 -4.49
C TRP A 46 12.72 -7.31 -3.03
N PHE A 47 12.63 -6.09 -2.48
CA PHE A 47 12.95 -5.80 -1.09
C PHE A 47 12.03 -6.55 -0.10
N ILE A 48 10.85 -7.04 -0.51
CA ILE A 48 9.94 -7.84 0.33
C ILE A 48 10.63 -9.10 0.89
N ILE A 49 11.56 -9.69 0.15
CA ILE A 49 12.22 -10.96 0.51
C ILE A 49 13.21 -10.77 1.67
N VAL A 50 13.82 -9.58 1.77
CA VAL A 50 14.85 -9.28 2.78
C VAL A 50 14.17 -8.62 3.97
N PRO A 51 14.29 -9.11 5.22
CA PRO A 51 13.55 -8.55 6.36
C PRO A 51 13.75 -7.03 6.55
N ILE A 52 15.00 -6.56 6.53
CA ILE A 52 15.32 -5.13 6.65
C ILE A 52 14.84 -4.36 5.40
N GLY A 53 15.01 -4.96 4.22
CA GLY A 53 14.54 -4.37 2.97
C GLY A 53 13.02 -4.20 2.94
N ASN A 54 12.28 -5.16 3.49
CA ASN A 54 10.83 -5.14 3.56
C ASN A 54 10.33 -4.00 4.45
N MET A 55 11.00 -3.76 5.59
CA MET A 55 10.71 -2.62 6.46
C MET A 55 10.98 -1.29 5.76
N TYR A 56 12.11 -1.17 5.05
CA TYR A 56 12.43 0.02 4.28
C TYR A 56 11.40 0.27 3.15
N LEU A 57 11.03 -0.77 2.41
CA LEU A 57 10.02 -0.70 1.36
C LEU A 57 8.66 -0.28 1.91
N LEU A 58 8.24 -0.86 3.04
CA LEU A 58 6.99 -0.49 3.71
C LEU A 58 7.01 0.97 4.17
N PHE A 59 8.12 1.44 4.73
CA PHE A 59 8.27 2.85 5.13
C PHE A 59 8.14 3.80 3.93
N LYS A 60 8.87 3.56 2.83
CA LYS A 60 8.77 4.37 1.60
C LYS A 60 7.38 4.29 0.97
N TYR A 61 6.71 3.15 1.08
CA TYR A 61 5.32 3.00 0.65
C TYR A 61 4.37 3.90 1.48
N CYS A 62 4.51 3.92 2.80
CA CYS A 62 3.72 4.77 3.69
C CYS A 62 3.98 6.27 3.47
N GLU A 63 5.24 6.67 3.24
CA GLU A 63 5.57 8.04 2.82
C GLU A 63 4.89 8.39 1.49
N GLY A 64 5.03 7.53 0.47
CA GLY A 64 4.39 7.75 -0.83
C GLY A 64 2.87 7.84 -0.73
N PHE A 65 2.24 6.98 0.08
CA PHE A 65 0.81 7.04 0.35
C PHE A 65 0.42 8.37 1.03
N SER A 66 1.15 8.77 2.06
CA SER A 66 0.88 9.99 2.82
C SER A 66 1.06 11.26 1.99
N ASP A 67 2.07 11.32 1.15
CA ASP A 67 2.40 12.52 0.37
C ASP A 67 1.53 12.68 -0.87
N TYR A 68 1.26 11.57 -1.59
CA TYR A 68 0.63 11.62 -2.91
C TYR A 68 -0.84 11.19 -2.93
N VAL A 69 -1.26 10.32 -2.00
CA VAL A 69 -2.65 9.83 -1.92
C VAL A 69 -3.41 10.61 -0.85
N LYS A 70 -2.94 10.59 0.40
CA LYS A 70 -3.66 11.21 1.52
C LYS A 70 -3.41 12.71 1.66
N LYS A 71 -2.22 13.16 1.29
CA LYS A 71 -1.73 14.56 1.33
C LYS A 71 -1.69 15.16 2.75
N ASP A 72 -1.45 14.33 3.77
CA ASP A 72 -1.35 14.75 5.17
C ASP A 72 0.09 14.91 5.69
N LYS A 73 1.10 14.46 4.93
CA LYS A 73 2.54 14.52 5.27
C LYS A 73 2.90 13.83 6.60
N MET A 74 2.15 12.80 6.96
CA MET A 74 2.30 12.00 8.18
C MET A 74 2.86 10.59 7.91
N GLY A 75 3.86 10.45 7.03
CA GLY A 75 4.39 9.15 6.58
C GLY A 75 4.79 8.19 7.72
N VAL A 76 5.42 8.70 8.78
CA VAL A 76 5.83 7.91 9.96
C VAL A 76 4.62 7.32 10.69
N ILE A 77 3.53 8.08 10.81
CA ILE A 77 2.30 7.61 11.49
C ILE A 77 1.64 6.50 10.69
N TRP A 78 1.60 6.65 9.36
CA TRP A 78 1.10 5.59 8.48
C TRP A 78 1.94 4.33 8.55
N PHE A 79 3.26 4.46 8.71
CA PHE A 79 4.14 3.31 8.92
C PHE A 79 3.88 2.63 10.27
N LEU A 80 3.77 3.40 11.35
CA LEU A 80 3.42 2.87 12.68
C LEU A 80 2.06 2.15 12.66
N LEU A 81 1.07 2.71 11.96
CA LEU A 81 -0.24 2.07 11.77
C LEU A 81 -0.12 0.77 10.99
N ALA A 82 0.68 0.74 9.92
CA ALA A 82 0.86 -0.45 9.07
C ALA A 82 1.50 -1.62 9.83
N VAL A 83 2.43 -1.35 10.75
CA VAL A 83 3.11 -2.40 11.54
C VAL A 83 2.32 -2.85 12.77
N THR A 84 1.48 -1.98 13.35
CA THR A 84 0.70 -2.28 14.55
C THR A 84 -0.69 -2.84 14.24
N ILE A 85 -1.33 -2.39 13.15
CA ILE A 85 -2.71 -2.75 12.80
C ILE A 85 -2.77 -3.25 11.34
N TRP A 86 -2.25 -4.45 11.13
CA TRP A 86 -2.04 -5.02 9.80
C TRP A 86 -3.29 -5.12 8.92
N PRO A 87 -4.50 -5.50 9.40
CA PRO A 87 -5.68 -5.61 8.54
C PRO A 87 -6.34 -4.26 8.19
N VAL A 88 -6.15 -3.23 9.02
CA VAL A 88 -6.85 -1.94 8.83
C VAL A 88 -6.14 -1.09 7.79
N PHE A 89 -4.81 -1.11 7.77
CA PHE A 89 -4.03 -0.28 6.86
C PHE A 89 -4.35 -0.53 5.36
N PRO A 90 -4.43 -1.78 4.85
CA PRO A 90 -4.80 -2.05 3.46
C PRO A 90 -6.19 -1.53 3.08
N VAL A 91 -7.14 -1.58 4.02
CA VAL A 91 -8.51 -1.06 3.80
C VAL A 91 -8.45 0.45 3.57
N ILE A 92 -7.73 1.19 4.42
CA ILE A 92 -7.60 2.64 4.30
C ILE A 92 -6.90 3.01 3.00
N VAL A 93 -5.80 2.34 2.67
CA VAL A 93 -5.09 2.65 1.42
C VAL A 93 -6.00 2.40 0.21
N GLN A 94 -6.75 1.29 0.20
CA GLN A 94 -7.65 0.99 -0.89
C GLN A 94 -8.81 1.98 -0.98
N THR A 95 -9.39 2.44 0.14
CA THR A 95 -10.47 3.43 0.11
C THR A 95 -9.99 4.77 -0.43
N GLU A 96 -8.80 5.22 -0.05
CA GLU A 96 -8.25 6.49 -0.56
C GLU A 96 -7.85 6.38 -2.04
N LEU A 97 -7.22 5.27 -2.46
CA LEU A 97 -6.92 5.04 -3.88
C LEU A 97 -8.20 4.98 -4.73
N ASN A 98 -9.28 4.36 -4.23
CA ASN A 98 -10.56 4.32 -4.91
C ASN A 98 -11.19 5.70 -5.13
N LYS A 99 -10.93 6.67 -4.24
CA LYS A 99 -11.41 8.06 -4.40
C LYS A 99 -10.71 8.78 -5.55
N ILE A 100 -9.45 8.40 -5.84
CA ILE A 100 -8.63 9.00 -6.90
C ILE A 100 -8.84 8.25 -8.23
N ALA A 101 -9.20 6.97 -8.19
CA ALA A 101 -9.51 6.18 -9.36
C ALA A 101 -10.76 6.72 -10.09
N SER A 102 -10.52 7.44 -11.19
CA SER A 102 -11.53 7.93 -12.14
C SER A 102 -12.15 6.77 -12.91
#